data_AF-A0A2S4L775-F1
#
_entry.id   AF-A0A2S4L775-F1
#
_cell.length_a   1.000
_cell.length_b   1.000
_cell.length_c   1.000
_cell.angle_alpha   90.00
_cell.angle_beta   90.00
_cell.angle_gamma   90.00
#
_symmetry.space_group_name_H-M   'P 1'
#
loop_
_entity.id
_entity.type
_entity.pdbx_description
1 polymer ?
#
loop_
_entity_poly.entity_id
_entity_poly.type
_entity_poly.pdbx_seq_one_letter_code
_entity_poly.pdbx_strand_id
1 'polypeptide(L)'
;MRFFLALVVAMSVAALPAPLAAPPNATQVVVPETLHQVGTARIALGTHAARGVCIDAGFDKHPPHELPKKATADDLVWQPALDFDTDSCYNVPAIGPDGHVDRGRSRHETNTEGCRTEYDLNHSNVYSRRRCNNGWCGYVYDYFFEKDIGDSLCIGHQYDWEHIVVWTKDGVPRMAAVSAHGRYHARLWEDIPKEGTHVKAVYNKDGKIGTHYFRWSMGPGDEPPENHKHVWWRTENLISWEGYPTLALRERLAAYDFGDAQMAIRDDTLAWNLERSVRRIREQVPDFKFDFDNDGSPGAPRWTDVDV
;
A
#
# COMPACT_ATOMS: atom_id res chain seq x y z
N MET A 1 49.46 52.92 8.05
CA MET A 1 48.84 52.90 6.70
C MET A 1 48.08 51.59 6.54
N ARG A 2 46.83 51.66 6.05
CA ARG A 2 45.85 50.58 5.75
C ARG A 2 44.65 50.44 6.71
N PHE A 3 43.65 51.24 6.33
CA PHE A 3 42.19 51.19 6.42
C PHE A 3 41.47 49.86 6.72
N PHE A 4 40.41 49.99 7.51
CA PHE A 4 39.24 49.13 7.62
C PHE A 4 38.38 49.17 6.34
N LEU A 5 37.77 48.04 5.97
CA LEU A 5 36.59 48.02 5.11
C LEU A 5 35.60 46.97 5.65
N ALA A 6 34.44 47.43 6.10
CA ALA A 6 33.30 46.61 6.49
C ALA A 6 32.49 46.25 5.24
N LEU A 7 32.15 44.97 5.10
CA LEU A 7 31.34 44.45 4.00
C LEU A 7 29.85 44.53 4.39
N VAL A 8 29.08 45.34 3.66
CA VAL A 8 27.61 45.37 3.73
C VAL A 8 27.08 44.37 2.69
N VAL A 9 26.35 43.36 3.13
CA VAL A 9 25.62 42.44 2.24
C VAL A 9 24.19 42.96 2.07
N ALA A 10 23.84 43.34 0.85
CA ALA A 10 22.47 43.71 0.47
C ALA A 10 21.66 42.43 0.17
N MET A 11 20.55 42.23 0.89
CA MET A 11 19.54 41.23 0.54
C MET A 11 18.61 41.80 -0.53
N SER A 12 18.53 41.12 -1.68
CA SER A 12 17.57 41.43 -2.76
C SER A 12 16.34 40.55 -2.60
N VAL A 13 15.15 41.16 -2.53
CA VAL A 13 13.85 40.48 -2.49
C VAL A 13 13.45 40.14 -3.93
N ALA A 14 13.27 38.84 -4.24
CA ALA A 14 12.75 38.39 -5.52
C ALA A 14 11.21 38.40 -5.52
N ALA A 15 10.60 38.96 -6.56
CA ALA A 15 9.16 39.00 -6.76
C ALA A 15 8.63 37.66 -7.33
N LEU A 16 7.43 37.24 -6.90
CA LEU A 16 6.71 36.06 -7.38
C LEU A 16 6.12 36.29 -8.80
N PRO A 17 6.04 35.25 -9.66
CA PRO A 17 5.40 35.36 -10.97
C PRO A 17 3.87 35.35 -10.88
N ALA A 18 3.21 36.07 -11.80
CA ALA A 18 1.76 36.15 -11.95
C ALA A 18 1.15 34.85 -12.54
N PRO A 19 -0.13 34.53 -12.24
CA PRO A 19 -0.77 33.31 -12.74
C PRO A 19 -1.11 33.39 -14.24
N LEU A 20 -0.92 32.26 -14.94
CA LEU A 20 -1.26 32.07 -16.35
C LEU A 20 -2.79 32.12 -16.59
N ALA A 21 -3.17 32.74 -17.72
CA ALA A 21 -4.55 32.82 -18.20
C ALA A 21 -5.06 31.46 -18.75
N ALA A 22 -6.34 31.16 -18.50
CA ALA A 22 -7.03 29.98 -19.00
C ALA A 22 -7.39 30.09 -20.51
N PRO A 23 -7.45 28.96 -21.26
CA PRO A 23 -7.75 28.97 -22.69
C PRO A 23 -9.25 29.21 -23.00
N PRO A 24 -9.58 29.83 -24.16
CA PRO A 24 -10.95 30.12 -24.55
C PRO A 24 -11.56 28.95 -25.34
N ASN A 25 -12.54 28.26 -24.77
CA ASN A 25 -13.72 27.73 -25.45
C ASN A 25 -14.51 26.84 -24.49
N ALA A 26 -15.44 27.44 -23.76
CA ALA A 26 -16.58 26.73 -23.19
C ALA A 26 -17.84 27.37 -23.80
N THR A 27 -18.51 26.62 -24.66
CA THR A 27 -19.77 26.98 -25.29
C THR A 27 -20.81 27.26 -24.21
N GLN A 28 -21.25 28.51 -24.07
CA GLN A 28 -22.35 28.84 -23.13
C GLN A 28 -23.68 28.40 -23.74
N VAL A 29 -24.30 27.39 -23.13
CA VAL A 29 -25.69 27.03 -23.40
C VAL A 29 -26.58 28.01 -22.63
N VAL A 30 -27.30 28.87 -23.34
CA VAL A 30 -28.32 29.76 -22.76
C VAL A 30 -29.64 29.00 -22.72
N VAL A 31 -30.25 28.86 -21.55
CA VAL A 31 -31.59 28.27 -21.35
C VAL A 31 -32.49 29.33 -20.71
N PRO A 32 -33.75 29.52 -21.16
CA PRO A 32 -34.54 30.68 -20.77
C PRO A 32 -35.17 30.51 -19.37
N GLU A 33 -35.09 31.55 -18.54
CA GLU A 33 -35.78 31.65 -17.26
C GLU A 33 -37.28 31.97 -17.48
N THR A 34 -38.17 31.11 -16.99
CA THR A 34 -39.58 31.45 -16.78
C THR A 34 -39.76 32.08 -15.40
N LEU A 35 -40.08 33.38 -15.36
CA LEU A 35 -40.41 34.13 -14.15
C LEU A 35 -41.90 34.03 -13.81
N HIS A 36 -42.25 33.44 -12.66
CA HIS A 36 -43.51 33.71 -11.98
C HIS A 36 -43.24 34.51 -10.70
N GLN A 37 -43.91 35.66 -10.60
CA GLN A 37 -43.75 36.63 -9.52
C GLN A 37 -45.00 36.68 -8.65
N VAL A 38 -44.93 36.10 -7.45
CA VAL A 38 -45.76 36.50 -6.31
C VAL A 38 -44.95 36.29 -5.02
N GLY A 39 -44.79 37.34 -4.22
CA GLY A 39 -44.41 37.24 -2.80
C GLY A 39 -42.91 37.22 -2.50
N THR A 40 -42.51 38.07 -1.56
CA THR A 40 -41.14 38.38 -1.13
C THR A 40 -40.46 37.22 -0.38
N ALA A 41 -39.83 36.31 -1.10
CA ALA A 41 -38.64 35.56 -0.69
C ALA A 41 -38.08 34.81 -1.90
N ARG A 42 -37.09 35.38 -2.59
CA ARG A 42 -36.31 34.63 -3.58
C ARG A 42 -35.29 33.78 -2.83
N ILE A 43 -35.66 32.57 -2.46
CA ILE A 43 -34.67 31.52 -2.23
C ILE A 43 -34.18 31.16 -3.63
N ALA A 44 -33.01 31.67 -4.01
CA ALA A 44 -32.28 31.10 -5.11
C ALA A 44 -31.83 29.71 -4.66
N LEU A 45 -32.63 28.68 -4.99
CA LEU A 45 -32.13 27.32 -5.10
C LEU A 45 -31.19 27.33 -6.30
N GLY A 46 -30.00 27.89 -6.10
CA GLY A 46 -28.89 27.62 -6.98
C GLY A 46 -28.76 26.11 -7.01
N THR A 47 -28.92 25.53 -8.19
CA THR A 47 -28.48 24.17 -8.46
C THR A 47 -27.00 24.15 -8.13
N HIS A 48 -26.69 23.82 -6.89
CA HIS A 48 -25.38 23.31 -6.55
C HIS A 48 -25.29 22.05 -7.37
N ALA A 49 -24.64 22.13 -8.53
CA ALA A 49 -24.01 20.96 -9.09
C ALA A 49 -23.22 20.37 -7.92
N ALA A 50 -23.59 19.16 -7.50
CA ALA A 50 -22.90 18.44 -6.45
C ALA A 50 -21.45 18.18 -6.92
N ARG A 51 -20.57 19.16 -6.74
CA ARG A 51 -19.12 19.04 -6.96
C ARG A 51 -18.48 18.52 -5.68
N GLY A 52 -18.89 17.34 -5.25
CA GLY A 52 -18.47 16.76 -3.97
C GLY A 52 -18.75 15.27 -3.85
N VAL A 53 -18.49 14.50 -4.89
CA VAL A 53 -18.54 13.03 -4.89
C VAL A 53 -17.17 12.60 -5.40
N CYS A 54 -16.28 12.19 -4.49
CA CYS A 54 -14.89 11.74 -4.64
C CYS A 54 -14.12 12.10 -5.93
N ILE A 55 -13.05 12.90 -5.80
CA ILE A 55 -12.14 13.18 -6.93
C ILE A 55 -11.05 12.12 -6.96
N ASP A 56 -11.01 11.31 -8.02
CA ASP A 56 -9.93 10.35 -8.28
C ASP A 56 -8.84 11.03 -9.11
N ALA A 57 -7.56 10.77 -8.81
CA ALA A 57 -6.42 11.42 -9.45
C ALA A 57 -6.07 10.83 -10.85
N GLY A 58 -7.09 10.35 -11.57
CA GLY A 58 -6.91 9.44 -12.71
C GLY A 58 -6.49 8.04 -12.25
N PHE A 59 -6.64 7.03 -13.11
CA PHE A 59 -6.38 5.63 -12.79
C PHE A 59 -5.83 4.89 -14.01
N ASP A 60 -5.24 3.72 -13.78
CA ASP A 60 -4.78 2.84 -14.86
C ASP A 60 -5.83 1.80 -15.21
N LYS A 61 -5.98 1.52 -16.50
CA LYS A 61 -6.91 0.47 -16.95
C LYS A 61 -6.42 -0.93 -16.56
N HIS A 62 -5.11 -1.09 -16.49
CA HIS A 62 -4.42 -2.33 -16.15
C HIS A 62 -3.22 -1.97 -15.28
N PRO A 63 -2.86 -2.83 -14.32
CA PRO A 63 -1.63 -2.63 -13.56
C PRO A 63 -0.41 -2.67 -14.48
N PRO A 64 0.72 -2.08 -14.08
CA PRO A 64 1.96 -2.23 -14.82
C PRO A 64 2.41 -3.69 -14.88
N HIS A 65 3.31 -3.98 -15.82
CA HIS A 65 3.98 -5.29 -15.85
C HIS A 65 4.74 -5.54 -14.55
N GLU A 66 4.77 -6.79 -14.12
CA GLU A 66 5.39 -7.20 -12.89
C GLU A 66 6.91 -7.11 -12.94
N LEU A 67 7.53 -6.71 -11.83
CA LEU A 67 8.96 -6.87 -11.66
C LEU A 67 9.31 -8.35 -11.55
N PRO A 68 10.45 -8.80 -12.10
CA PRO A 68 10.87 -10.19 -11.99
C PRO A 68 11.18 -10.52 -10.53
N LYS A 69 10.85 -11.75 -10.12
CA LYS A 69 11.24 -12.31 -8.81
C LYS A 69 12.73 -12.08 -8.53
N LYS A 70 13.02 -11.45 -7.39
CA LYS A 70 14.38 -11.29 -6.86
C LYS A 70 14.32 -11.21 -5.34
N ALA A 71 14.30 -12.38 -4.74
CA ALA A 71 14.04 -12.60 -3.32
C ALA A 71 15.21 -13.31 -2.64
N THR A 72 15.45 -13.03 -1.36
CA THR A 72 16.30 -13.89 -0.53
C THR A 72 15.65 -15.25 -0.30
N ALA A 73 16.47 -16.26 -0.01
CA ALA A 73 15.96 -17.57 0.40
C ALA A 73 15.05 -17.46 1.64
N ASP A 74 15.43 -16.65 2.63
CA ASP A 74 14.64 -16.51 3.87
C ASP A 74 13.30 -15.80 3.63
N ASP A 75 13.25 -14.78 2.77
CA ASP A 75 11.98 -14.14 2.40
C ASP A 75 11.06 -15.11 1.65
N LEU A 76 11.60 -16.08 0.90
CA LEU A 76 10.79 -17.12 0.27
C LEU A 76 10.28 -18.17 1.26
N VAL A 77 11.07 -18.51 2.29
CA VAL A 77 10.68 -19.48 3.31
C VAL A 77 9.44 -18.99 4.06
N TRP A 78 9.40 -17.71 4.45
CA TRP A 78 8.32 -17.19 5.30
C TRP A 78 7.20 -16.47 4.52
N GLN A 79 7.23 -16.49 3.19
CA GLN A 79 6.22 -15.84 2.36
C GLN A 79 4.81 -16.33 2.72
N PRO A 80 3.86 -15.45 3.06
CA PRO A 80 2.47 -15.84 3.32
C PRO A 80 1.80 -16.51 2.12
N ALA A 81 0.86 -17.40 2.40
CA ALA A 81 -0.06 -17.94 1.39
C ALA A 81 -1.43 -17.29 1.58
N LEU A 82 -1.93 -16.65 0.53
CA LEU A 82 -3.10 -15.80 0.58
C LEU A 82 -4.33 -16.49 -0.01
N ASP A 83 -5.48 -16.06 0.50
CA ASP A 83 -6.71 -16.07 -0.26
C ASP A 83 -7.31 -14.66 -0.31
N PHE A 84 -8.27 -14.45 -1.19
CA PHE A 84 -8.94 -13.18 -1.42
C PHE A 84 -10.43 -13.46 -1.53
N ASP A 85 -11.21 -12.90 -0.60
CA ASP A 85 -12.66 -13.05 -0.62
C ASP A 85 -13.23 -12.59 -1.98
N THR A 86 -14.37 -13.14 -2.38
CA THR A 86 -14.99 -12.86 -3.70
C THR A 86 -15.27 -11.38 -3.97
N ASP A 87 -15.32 -10.53 -2.94
CA ASP A 87 -15.56 -9.10 -3.03
C ASP A 87 -14.29 -8.25 -2.94
N SER A 88 -13.11 -8.86 -3.05
CA SER A 88 -11.81 -8.20 -2.96
C SER A 88 -11.02 -8.19 -4.28
N CYS A 89 -10.20 -7.16 -4.50
CA CYS A 89 -9.19 -7.13 -5.56
C CYS A 89 -8.08 -8.18 -5.31
N TYR A 90 -7.30 -8.49 -6.35
CA TYR A 90 -6.00 -9.16 -6.18
C TYR A 90 -4.90 -8.13 -5.95
N ASN A 91 -3.82 -8.55 -5.28
CA ASN A 91 -2.62 -7.73 -5.22
C ASN A 91 -1.98 -7.68 -6.61
N VAL A 92 -1.44 -6.52 -6.99
CA VAL A 92 -0.85 -6.28 -8.32
C VAL A 92 0.50 -5.58 -8.20
N PRO A 93 1.28 -5.45 -9.29
CA PRO A 93 2.50 -4.65 -9.30
C PRO A 93 2.21 -3.17 -9.01
N ALA A 94 2.82 -2.61 -7.98
CA ALA A 94 2.75 -1.18 -7.70
C ALA A 94 3.65 -0.34 -8.62
N ILE A 95 4.65 -0.95 -9.26
CA ILE A 95 5.57 -0.28 -10.19
C ILE A 95 6.03 -1.25 -11.27
N GLY A 96 6.11 -0.77 -12.51
CA GLY A 96 6.62 -1.52 -13.66
C GLY A 96 8.14 -1.43 -13.86
N PRO A 97 8.72 -2.27 -14.74
CA PRO A 97 10.13 -2.21 -15.11
C PRO A 97 10.56 -0.89 -15.75
N ASP A 98 9.64 -0.16 -16.37
CA ASP A 98 9.84 1.19 -16.93
C ASP A 98 9.76 2.30 -15.85
N GLY A 99 9.41 1.92 -14.63
CA GLY A 99 9.23 2.79 -13.50
C GLY A 99 7.93 3.60 -13.54
N HIS A 100 6.93 3.17 -14.32
CA HIS A 100 5.55 3.62 -14.15
C HIS A 100 5.01 3.09 -12.82
N VAL A 101 4.63 3.98 -11.92
CA VAL A 101 3.94 3.60 -10.67
C VAL A 101 2.46 3.51 -10.97
N ASP A 102 1.84 2.43 -10.54
CA ASP A 102 0.41 2.18 -10.73
C ASP A 102 -0.41 3.35 -10.14
N ARG A 103 -1.30 3.91 -10.96
CA ARG A 103 -2.18 5.03 -10.58
C ARG A 103 -3.46 4.57 -9.92
N GLY A 104 -3.56 3.31 -9.52
CA GLY A 104 -4.67 2.73 -8.80
C GLY A 104 -5.92 2.59 -9.67
N ARG A 105 -7.06 2.44 -9.00
CA ARG A 105 -8.39 2.29 -9.58
C ARG A 105 -9.38 3.32 -9.06
N SER A 106 -10.43 3.52 -9.85
CA SER A 106 -11.49 4.49 -9.53
C SER A 106 -12.33 4.04 -8.34
N ARG A 107 -12.70 4.98 -7.47
CA ARG A 107 -13.67 4.75 -6.38
C ARG A 107 -15.12 4.77 -6.84
N HIS A 108 -15.33 4.97 -8.14
CA HIS A 108 -16.63 4.89 -8.80
C HIS A 108 -16.91 3.51 -9.40
N GLU A 109 -15.93 2.61 -9.39
CA GLU A 109 -16.09 1.21 -9.78
C GLU A 109 -16.64 0.39 -8.60
N THR A 110 -17.17 -0.80 -8.87
CA THR A 110 -17.50 -1.78 -7.81
C THR A 110 -16.24 -2.43 -7.23
N ASN A 111 -16.33 -3.12 -6.08
CA ASN A 111 -15.18 -3.62 -5.32
C ASN A 111 -14.19 -4.45 -6.14
N THR A 112 -14.68 -5.26 -7.08
CA THR A 112 -13.84 -6.16 -7.89
C THR A 112 -13.71 -5.75 -9.34
N GLU A 113 -14.44 -4.71 -9.77
CA GLU A 113 -14.41 -4.26 -11.16
C GLU A 113 -13.01 -3.81 -11.54
N GLY A 114 -12.47 -4.47 -12.56
CA GLY A 114 -11.16 -4.18 -13.13
C GLY A 114 -9.94 -4.73 -12.38
N CYS A 115 -10.08 -5.14 -11.11
CA CYS A 115 -8.93 -5.53 -10.28
C CYS A 115 -8.93 -7.01 -9.84
N ARG A 116 -9.85 -7.83 -10.39
CA ARG A 116 -9.99 -9.24 -10.03
C ARG A 116 -10.13 -10.11 -11.27
N THR A 117 -9.11 -10.16 -12.11
CA THR A 117 -9.01 -11.13 -13.20
C THR A 117 -7.99 -12.22 -12.88
N GLU A 118 -8.12 -13.39 -13.52
CA GLU A 118 -7.09 -14.43 -13.43
C GLU A 118 -5.72 -13.92 -13.93
N TYR A 119 -5.71 -12.97 -14.87
CA TYR A 119 -4.48 -12.33 -15.34
C TYR A 119 -3.81 -11.57 -14.19
N ASP A 120 -4.54 -10.76 -13.44
CA ASP A 120 -4.01 -9.98 -12.33
C ASP A 120 -3.36 -10.91 -11.29
N LEU A 121 -4.04 -12.02 -10.94
CA LEU A 121 -3.54 -13.01 -9.98
C LEU A 121 -2.22 -13.67 -10.42
N ASN A 122 -2.06 -13.94 -11.72
CA ASN A 122 -0.85 -14.58 -12.26
C ASN A 122 0.32 -13.60 -12.45
N HIS A 123 0.05 -12.30 -12.54
CA HIS A 123 1.03 -11.25 -12.85
C HIS A 123 1.17 -10.24 -11.70
N SER A 124 1.12 -10.73 -10.46
CA SER A 124 1.25 -9.91 -9.26
C SER A 124 2.71 -9.73 -8.82
N ASN A 125 2.97 -8.68 -8.03
CA ASN A 125 4.16 -8.60 -7.18
C ASN A 125 3.80 -8.66 -5.68
N VAL A 126 4.77 -9.07 -4.88
CA VAL A 126 4.80 -8.88 -3.43
C VAL A 126 6.18 -8.34 -3.06
N TYR A 127 6.22 -7.42 -2.12
CA TYR A 127 7.45 -6.72 -1.75
C TYR A 127 7.82 -7.10 -0.32
N SER A 128 9.08 -7.43 -0.05
CA SER A 128 9.50 -7.81 1.29
C SER A 128 10.64 -6.97 1.81
N ARG A 129 10.67 -6.78 3.12
CA ARG A 129 11.85 -6.28 3.81
C ARG A 129 11.99 -6.95 5.15
N ARG A 130 13.22 -7.39 5.41
CA ARG A 130 13.60 -8.02 6.67
C ARG A 130 14.39 -7.04 7.52
N ARG A 131 14.17 -7.09 8.84
CA ARG A 131 15.08 -6.51 9.83
C ARG A 131 15.46 -7.53 10.90
N CYS A 132 16.76 -7.66 11.19
CA CYS A 132 17.29 -8.59 12.19
C CYS A 132 18.19 -7.92 13.22
N ASN A 133 17.99 -8.23 14.51
CA ASN A 133 18.94 -7.94 15.59
C ASN A 133 18.65 -8.81 16.81
N ASN A 134 19.64 -9.01 17.69
CA ASN A 134 19.51 -9.85 18.89
C ASN A 134 19.00 -11.29 18.60
N GLY A 135 19.31 -11.82 17.41
CA GLY A 135 18.84 -13.12 16.92
C GLY A 135 17.36 -13.15 16.53
N TRP A 136 16.63 -12.04 16.69
CA TRP A 136 15.27 -11.89 16.18
C TRP A 136 15.30 -11.33 14.76
N CYS A 137 14.41 -11.81 13.89
CA CYS A 137 14.20 -11.27 12.55
C CYS A 137 12.70 -11.08 12.30
N GLY A 138 12.30 -9.88 11.88
CA GLY A 138 10.97 -9.57 11.38
C GLY A 138 10.99 -9.48 9.85
N TYR A 139 10.17 -10.29 9.19
CA TYR A 139 9.97 -10.33 7.74
C TYR A 139 8.64 -9.66 7.41
N VAL A 140 8.68 -8.46 6.84
CA VAL A 140 7.49 -7.71 6.43
C VAL A 140 7.24 -8.00 4.96
N TYR A 141 6.02 -8.40 4.60
CA TYR A 141 5.53 -8.58 3.24
C TYR A 141 4.43 -7.56 2.98
N ASP A 142 4.64 -6.69 2.00
CA ASP A 142 3.71 -5.67 1.54
C ASP A 142 3.01 -6.14 0.26
N TYR A 143 1.68 -5.98 0.23
CA TYR A 143 0.81 -6.27 -0.90
C TYR A 143 0.09 -4.98 -1.30
N PHE A 144 0.21 -4.62 -2.57
CA PHE A 144 -0.46 -3.45 -3.13
C PHE A 144 -1.74 -3.85 -3.85
N PHE A 145 -2.82 -3.11 -3.59
CA PHE A 145 -4.07 -3.22 -4.31
C PHE A 145 -4.41 -1.86 -4.91
N GLU A 146 -5.00 -1.85 -6.12
CA GLU A 146 -5.23 -0.60 -6.83
C GLU A 146 -6.29 0.31 -6.15
N LYS A 147 -7.14 -0.29 -5.30
CA LYS A 147 -8.19 0.39 -4.52
C LYS A 147 -8.58 -0.46 -3.31
N ASP A 148 -9.19 0.23 -2.36
CA ASP A 148 -9.91 -0.39 -1.25
C ASP A 148 -11.23 0.35 -1.06
N ILE A 149 -12.32 -0.31 -1.46
CA ILE A 149 -13.67 0.27 -1.49
C ILE A 149 -14.70 -0.67 -0.86
N GLY A 150 -15.68 -0.08 -0.19
CA GLY A 150 -16.87 -0.78 0.31
C GLY A 150 -17.98 -0.87 -0.74
N ASP A 151 -19.10 -1.51 -0.41
CA ASP A 151 -20.19 -1.82 -1.36
C ASP A 151 -20.94 -0.60 -1.94
N SER A 152 -20.60 0.61 -1.51
CA SER A 152 -21.18 1.86 -2.01
C SER A 152 -20.11 2.71 -2.68
N LEU A 153 -20.48 3.29 -3.83
CA LEU A 153 -19.68 4.28 -4.54
C LEU A 153 -19.09 5.30 -3.56
N CYS A 154 -17.80 5.60 -3.74
CA CYS A 154 -17.11 6.65 -3.00
C CYS A 154 -16.85 6.37 -1.50
N ILE A 155 -17.01 5.13 -1.04
CA ILE A 155 -16.54 4.69 0.28
C ILE A 155 -15.17 4.00 0.13
N GLY A 156 -14.16 4.50 0.83
CA GLY A 156 -12.79 3.97 0.79
C GLY A 156 -11.81 4.87 0.04
N HIS A 157 -10.67 4.31 -0.36
CA HIS A 157 -9.56 5.03 -0.98
C HIS A 157 -9.09 4.40 -2.28
N GLN A 158 -8.57 5.27 -3.15
CA GLN A 158 -7.71 4.88 -4.25
C GLN A 158 -6.40 4.41 -3.62
N TYR A 159 -5.87 3.28 -4.09
CA TYR A 159 -4.76 2.53 -3.49
C TYR A 159 -5.11 1.82 -2.19
N ASP A 160 -4.44 0.71 -1.98
CA ASP A 160 -4.32 0.08 -0.67
C ASP A 160 -2.97 -0.64 -0.53
N TRP A 161 -2.48 -0.67 0.69
CA TRP A 161 -1.25 -1.35 1.09
C TRP A 161 -1.52 -2.12 2.37
N GLU A 162 -1.57 -3.44 2.26
CA GLU A 162 -1.69 -4.32 3.41
C GLU A 162 -0.44 -5.16 3.58
N HIS A 163 -0.15 -5.51 4.83
CA HIS A 163 1.12 -6.13 5.18
C HIS A 163 1.01 -7.23 6.23
N ILE A 164 1.85 -8.23 6.06
CA ILE A 164 1.98 -9.38 6.96
C ILE A 164 3.41 -9.42 7.47
N VAL A 165 3.57 -9.59 8.78
CA VAL A 165 4.88 -9.67 9.42
C VAL A 165 5.07 -11.03 10.06
N VAL A 166 6.12 -11.76 9.65
CA VAL A 166 6.54 -13.01 10.31
C VAL A 166 7.75 -12.74 11.18
N TRP A 167 7.73 -13.22 12.42
CA TRP A 167 8.82 -13.06 13.38
C TRP A 167 9.47 -14.40 13.70
N THR A 168 10.79 -14.43 13.59
CA THR A 168 11.62 -15.59 13.92
C THR A 168 12.65 -15.24 14.98
N LYS A 169 13.07 -16.25 15.76
CA LYS A 169 14.19 -16.20 16.69
C LYS A 169 15.18 -17.30 16.30
N ASP A 170 16.38 -16.89 15.90
CA ASP A 170 17.47 -17.77 15.46
C ASP A 170 17.00 -18.74 14.35
N GLY A 171 16.21 -18.23 13.40
CA GLY A 171 15.64 -18.99 12.28
C GLY A 171 14.37 -19.78 12.62
N VAL A 172 13.94 -19.82 13.88
CA VAL A 172 12.72 -20.53 14.32
C VAL A 172 11.55 -19.56 14.38
N PRO A 173 10.40 -19.83 13.73
CA PRO A 173 9.27 -18.91 13.74
C PRO A 173 8.57 -18.92 15.11
N ARG A 174 8.13 -17.74 15.56
CA ARG A 174 7.59 -17.53 16.92
C ARG A 174 6.23 -16.86 16.94
N MET A 175 5.98 -15.93 16.03
CA MET A 175 4.70 -15.24 15.91
C MET A 175 4.59 -14.63 14.52
N ALA A 176 3.38 -14.25 14.14
CA ALA A 176 3.16 -13.40 12.99
C ALA A 176 1.99 -12.44 13.25
N ALA A 177 1.90 -11.39 12.43
CA ALA A 177 0.85 -10.40 12.48
C ALA A 177 0.36 -10.05 11.08
N VAL A 178 -0.94 -9.85 10.94
CA VAL A 178 -1.57 -9.28 9.75
C VAL A 178 -2.04 -7.87 10.06
N SER A 179 -1.95 -6.97 9.10
CA SER A 179 -2.50 -5.61 9.19
C SER A 179 -4.01 -5.59 9.10
N ALA A 180 -4.62 -4.65 9.82
CA ALA A 180 -6.03 -4.33 9.71
C ALA A 180 -6.31 -2.91 10.15
N HIS A 181 -6.71 -2.05 9.20
CA HIS A 181 -7.14 -0.67 9.44
C HIS A 181 -6.16 0.12 10.34
N GLY A 182 -4.87 0.11 9.97
CA GLY A 182 -3.80 0.80 10.72
C GLY A 182 -3.39 0.15 12.04
N ARG A 183 -3.83 -1.09 12.29
CA ARG A 183 -3.46 -1.93 13.43
C ARG A 183 -2.94 -3.27 12.96
N TYR A 184 -2.60 -4.13 13.92
CA TYR A 184 -2.14 -5.49 13.68
C TYR A 184 -2.91 -6.50 14.53
N HIS A 185 -3.27 -7.63 13.92
CA HIS A 185 -3.75 -8.83 14.59
C HIS A 185 -2.64 -9.88 14.66
N ALA A 186 -1.90 -9.85 15.75
CA ALA A 186 -0.82 -10.78 16.01
C ALA A 186 -1.30 -12.08 16.67
N ARG A 187 -0.69 -13.20 16.31
CA ARG A 187 -0.89 -14.52 16.94
C ARG A 187 0.46 -15.22 17.11
N LEU A 188 0.55 -16.12 18.09
CA LEU A 188 1.70 -16.99 18.24
C LEU A 188 1.75 -17.93 17.04
N TRP A 189 2.95 -18.39 16.67
CA TRP A 189 3.14 -19.15 15.45
C TRP A 189 2.27 -20.42 15.41
N GLU A 190 2.15 -21.10 16.55
CA GLU A 190 1.35 -22.30 16.74
C GLU A 190 -0.15 -22.09 16.44
N ASP A 191 -0.68 -20.90 16.69
CA ASP A 191 -2.11 -20.56 16.59
C ASP A 191 -2.55 -20.09 15.20
N ILE A 192 -1.62 -20.06 14.24
CA ILE A 192 -1.86 -19.59 12.88
C ILE A 192 -1.96 -20.79 11.93
N PRO A 193 -3.08 -20.97 11.19
CA PRO A 193 -3.14 -21.94 10.11
C PRO A 193 -2.07 -21.67 9.06
N LYS A 194 -1.44 -22.73 8.57
CA LYS A 194 -0.26 -22.63 7.69
C LYS A 194 -0.14 -23.83 6.78
N GLU A 195 0.52 -23.64 5.64
CA GLU A 195 1.02 -24.72 4.79
C GLU A 195 2.56 -24.70 4.83
N GLY A 196 3.16 -25.72 5.44
CA GLY A 196 4.60 -25.69 5.73
C GLY A 196 4.97 -24.47 6.58
N THR A 197 5.76 -23.57 6.01
CA THR A 197 6.20 -22.30 6.62
C THR A 197 5.38 -21.08 6.19
N HIS A 198 4.34 -21.28 5.38
CA HIS A 198 3.53 -20.21 4.81
C HIS A 198 2.26 -20.02 5.65
N VAL A 199 2.23 -18.95 6.45
CA VAL A 199 1.03 -18.57 7.20
C VAL A 199 -0.12 -18.25 6.23
N LYS A 200 -1.32 -18.69 6.58
CA LYS A 200 -2.52 -18.51 5.75
C LYS A 200 -3.31 -17.28 6.19
N ALA A 201 -3.42 -16.31 5.30
CA ALA A 201 -4.17 -15.08 5.52
C ALA A 201 -5.14 -14.82 4.38
N VAL A 202 -6.24 -14.13 4.68
CA VAL A 202 -7.28 -13.78 3.72
C VAL A 202 -7.37 -12.26 3.65
N TYR A 203 -7.25 -11.71 2.45
CA TYR A 203 -7.62 -10.31 2.21
C TYR A 203 -9.16 -10.25 2.14
N ASN A 204 -9.75 -9.59 3.14
CA ASN A 204 -11.15 -9.68 3.51
C ASN A 204 -11.74 -8.27 3.63
N LYS A 205 -13.00 -8.10 3.24
CA LYS A 205 -13.73 -6.85 3.44
C LYS A 205 -14.44 -6.78 4.80
N ASP A 206 -14.35 -5.65 5.52
CA ASP A 206 -15.00 -5.47 6.83
C ASP A 206 -16.52 -5.25 6.71
N GLY A 207 -17.24 -6.37 6.56
CA GLY A 207 -18.69 -6.35 6.42
C GLY A 207 -19.13 -5.60 5.17
N LYS A 208 -20.36 -5.08 5.16
CA LYS A 208 -20.97 -4.48 3.96
C LYS A 208 -20.51 -3.05 3.65
N ILE A 209 -19.97 -2.34 4.63
CA ILE A 209 -19.70 -0.88 4.53
C ILE A 209 -18.23 -0.56 4.83
N GLY A 210 -17.50 -1.49 5.46
CA GLY A 210 -16.09 -1.30 5.75
C GLY A 210 -15.21 -1.49 4.53
N THR A 211 -13.94 -1.17 4.74
CA THR A 211 -12.87 -1.34 3.77
C THR A 211 -12.16 -2.68 4.03
N HIS A 212 -11.10 -2.99 3.30
CA HIS A 212 -10.44 -4.27 3.38
C HIS A 212 -9.39 -4.32 4.50
N TYR A 213 -9.04 -5.54 4.87
CA TYR A 213 -7.96 -5.85 5.80
C TYR A 213 -7.51 -7.30 5.64
N PHE A 214 -6.33 -7.64 6.17
CA PHE A 214 -5.96 -9.04 6.33
C PHE A 214 -6.53 -9.64 7.62
N ARG A 215 -7.16 -10.80 7.50
CA ARG A 215 -7.46 -11.71 8.62
C ARG A 215 -6.64 -12.99 8.49
N TRP A 216 -6.44 -13.68 9.61
CA TRP A 216 -5.95 -15.06 9.55
C TRP A 216 -7.02 -15.98 9.00
N SER A 217 -6.60 -17.02 8.30
CA SER A 217 -7.49 -18.13 7.97
C SER A 217 -8.11 -18.72 9.24
N MET A 218 -9.35 -19.21 9.14
CA MET A 218 -10.00 -20.02 10.16
C MET A 218 -9.73 -21.53 10.00
N GLY A 219 -8.79 -21.90 9.12
CA GLY A 219 -8.43 -23.30 8.87
C GLY A 219 -9.61 -24.09 8.30
N PRO A 220 -9.93 -25.29 8.83
CA PRO A 220 -11.09 -26.07 8.37
C PRO A 220 -12.46 -25.39 8.55
N GLY A 221 -12.54 -24.31 9.34
CA GLY A 221 -13.76 -23.54 9.54
C GLY A 221 -13.90 -22.33 8.62
N ASP A 222 -12.96 -22.13 7.70
CA ASP A 222 -13.03 -21.11 6.64
C ASP A 222 -13.67 -21.70 5.37
N GLU A 223 -14.16 -20.82 4.50
CA GLU A 223 -14.51 -21.23 3.13
C GLU A 223 -13.25 -21.71 2.39
N PRO A 224 -13.38 -22.61 1.39
CA PRO A 224 -12.25 -22.96 0.52
C PRO A 224 -11.77 -21.72 -0.24
N PRO A 225 -10.49 -21.66 -0.66
CA PRO A 225 -9.96 -20.48 -1.33
C PRO A 225 -10.81 -20.00 -2.51
N GLU A 226 -11.20 -18.72 -2.48
CA GLU A 226 -12.14 -18.10 -3.41
C GLU A 226 -11.46 -17.42 -4.61
N ASN A 227 -10.12 -17.42 -4.67
CA ASN A 227 -9.38 -16.94 -5.83
C ASN A 227 -9.56 -17.83 -7.07
N HIS A 228 -9.23 -17.30 -8.27
CA HIS A 228 -9.41 -18.01 -9.55
C HIS A 228 -8.70 -19.36 -9.65
N LYS A 229 -7.73 -19.65 -8.78
CA LYS A 229 -6.99 -20.92 -8.76
C LYS A 229 -7.53 -21.91 -7.75
N HIS A 230 -8.43 -21.48 -6.85
CA HIS A 230 -8.99 -22.28 -5.77
C HIS A 230 -7.91 -22.96 -4.89
N VAL A 231 -6.79 -22.25 -4.67
CA VAL A 231 -5.69 -22.70 -3.81
C VAL A 231 -5.25 -21.58 -2.88
N TRP A 232 -4.54 -21.93 -1.80
CA TRP A 232 -3.78 -20.95 -1.04
C TRP A 232 -2.66 -20.41 -1.94
N TRP A 233 -2.79 -19.16 -2.37
CA TRP A 233 -1.98 -18.57 -3.42
C TRP A 233 -0.70 -17.96 -2.87
N ARG A 234 0.43 -18.20 -3.54
CA ARG A 234 1.68 -17.47 -3.28
C ARG A 234 2.08 -16.74 -4.54
N THR A 235 2.14 -15.41 -4.47
CA THR A 235 2.67 -14.58 -5.54
C THR A 235 4.09 -15.01 -5.90
N GLU A 236 4.32 -15.45 -7.14
CA GLU A 236 5.64 -15.98 -7.53
C GLU A 236 6.72 -14.91 -7.53
N ASN A 237 6.38 -13.71 -8.02
CA ASN A 237 7.28 -12.57 -8.12
C ASN A 237 7.37 -11.80 -6.80
N LEU A 238 8.15 -12.37 -5.88
CA LEU A 238 8.56 -11.71 -4.65
C LEU A 238 9.85 -10.91 -4.85
N ILE A 239 9.85 -9.65 -4.40
CA ILE A 239 10.96 -8.71 -4.51
C ILE A 239 11.39 -8.31 -3.10
N SER A 240 12.58 -8.76 -2.69
CA SER A 240 13.23 -8.26 -1.47
C SER A 240 13.58 -6.78 -1.62
N TRP A 241 13.72 -6.05 -0.51
CA TRP A 241 14.00 -4.60 -0.50
C TRP A 241 15.24 -4.20 -1.31
N GLU A 242 16.26 -5.04 -1.33
CA GLU A 242 17.48 -4.84 -2.14
C GLU A 242 17.43 -5.66 -3.45
N GLY A 243 16.35 -6.41 -3.62
CA GLY A 243 16.05 -7.21 -4.79
C GLY A 243 15.40 -6.42 -5.93
N TYR A 244 15.05 -5.15 -5.76
CA TYR A 244 14.56 -4.34 -6.88
C TYR A 244 15.56 -4.39 -8.06
N PRO A 245 15.12 -4.21 -9.33
CA PRO A 245 16.03 -4.25 -10.47
C PRO A 245 17.02 -3.08 -10.49
N THR A 246 16.59 -1.87 -10.09
CA THR A 246 17.47 -0.71 -9.88
C THR A 246 17.13 0.03 -8.59
N LEU A 247 18.12 0.71 -8.02
CA LEU A 247 17.91 1.59 -6.86
C LEU A 247 16.89 2.68 -7.18
N ALA A 248 16.94 3.22 -8.40
CA ALA A 248 15.99 4.24 -8.87
C ALA A 248 14.54 3.75 -8.90
N LEU A 249 14.28 2.48 -9.26
CA LEU A 249 12.92 1.91 -9.19
C LEU A 249 12.43 1.81 -7.74
N ARG A 250 13.30 1.32 -6.85
CA ARG A 250 12.96 1.23 -5.42
C ARG A 250 12.66 2.60 -4.82
N GLU A 251 13.55 3.57 -5.04
CA GLU A 251 13.40 4.93 -4.51
C GLU A 251 12.17 5.62 -5.09
N ARG A 252 11.87 5.40 -6.38
CA ARG A 252 10.67 5.93 -7.01
C ARG A 252 9.39 5.38 -6.36
N LEU A 253 9.30 4.07 -6.16
CA LEU A 253 8.14 3.47 -5.49
C LEU A 253 8.02 3.94 -4.04
N ALA A 254 9.12 3.90 -3.29
CA ALA A 254 9.15 4.28 -1.88
C ALA A 254 8.79 5.75 -1.64
N ALA A 255 9.08 6.64 -2.60
CA ALA A 255 8.77 8.06 -2.53
C ALA A 255 7.38 8.43 -3.07
N TYR A 256 6.66 7.50 -3.71
CA TYR A 256 5.36 7.81 -4.31
C TYR A 256 4.29 8.05 -3.23
N ASP A 257 3.41 9.01 -3.50
CA ASP A 257 2.30 9.37 -2.61
C ASP A 257 1.07 8.51 -2.94
N PHE A 258 0.81 7.51 -2.10
CA PHE A 258 -0.35 6.62 -2.18
C PHE A 258 -1.55 7.15 -1.36
N GLY A 259 -1.56 8.44 -1.01
CA GLY A 259 -2.64 9.05 -0.24
C GLY A 259 -2.73 8.44 1.16
N ASP A 260 -3.87 7.83 1.48
CA ASP A 260 -4.13 7.22 2.79
C ASP A 260 -3.45 5.84 2.95
N ALA A 261 -3.08 5.19 1.83
CA ALA A 261 -2.41 3.90 1.85
C ALA A 261 -0.91 4.04 2.11
N GLN A 262 -0.33 3.15 2.89
CA GLN A 262 1.08 3.25 3.30
C GLN A 262 1.82 1.91 3.16
N MET A 263 2.85 1.92 2.31
CA MET A 263 3.82 0.83 2.21
C MET A 263 4.63 0.70 3.52
N ALA A 264 4.59 -0.48 4.15
CA ALA A 264 5.21 -0.72 5.45
C ALA A 264 6.73 -0.89 5.40
N ILE A 265 7.29 -1.30 4.27
CA ILE A 265 8.72 -1.60 4.15
C ILE A 265 9.63 -0.40 3.86
N ARG A 266 9.08 0.81 3.78
CA ARG A 266 9.86 2.04 3.57
C ARG A 266 10.76 2.35 4.76
N ASP A 267 11.82 3.11 4.52
CA ASP A 267 12.78 3.49 5.56
C ASP A 267 12.13 4.20 6.75
N ASP A 268 11.17 5.08 6.49
CA ASP A 268 10.49 5.89 7.50
C ASP A 268 9.33 5.19 8.22
N THR A 269 8.82 4.08 7.67
CA THR A 269 7.64 3.36 8.21
C THR A 269 7.97 1.99 8.77
N LEU A 270 9.10 1.37 8.39
CA LEU A 270 9.44 0.00 8.78
C LEU A 270 9.55 -0.20 10.29
N ALA A 271 10.24 0.70 10.99
CA ALA A 271 10.43 0.61 12.45
C ALA A 271 9.09 0.59 13.18
N TRP A 272 8.20 1.51 12.80
CA TRP A 272 6.86 1.62 13.37
C TRP A 272 6.03 0.36 13.11
N ASN A 273 6.06 -0.16 11.88
CA ASN A 273 5.31 -1.36 11.50
C ASN A 273 5.79 -2.61 12.26
N LEU A 274 7.11 -2.78 12.37
CA LEU A 274 7.69 -3.85 13.19
C LEU A 274 7.25 -3.73 14.66
N GLU A 275 7.34 -2.55 15.26
CA GLU A 275 6.92 -2.36 16.66
C GLU A 275 5.43 -2.67 16.85
N ARG A 276 4.57 -2.15 15.97
CA ARG A 276 3.12 -2.33 16.07
C ARG A 276 2.69 -3.77 15.84
N SER A 277 3.38 -4.50 14.97
CA SER A 277 3.09 -5.91 14.67
C SER A 277 3.22 -6.82 15.89
N VAL A 278 4.09 -6.49 16.85
CA VAL A 278 4.31 -7.32 18.06
C VAL A 278 3.75 -6.71 19.34
N ARG A 279 3.34 -5.43 19.30
CA ARG A 279 2.99 -4.62 20.50
C ARG A 279 2.05 -5.33 21.47
N ARG A 280 1.06 -6.07 20.97
CA ARG A 280 0.02 -6.74 21.78
C ARG A 280 0.36 -8.17 22.20
N ILE A 281 1.38 -8.79 21.61
CA ILE A 281 1.69 -10.21 21.82
C ILE A 281 3.06 -10.46 22.41
N ARG A 282 3.99 -9.49 22.31
CA ARG A 282 5.38 -9.66 22.78
C ARG A 282 5.51 -10.07 24.24
N GLU A 283 4.55 -9.71 25.10
CA GLU A 283 4.53 -10.12 26.51
C GLU A 283 4.33 -11.63 26.70
N GLN A 284 3.73 -12.31 25.71
CA GLN A 284 3.59 -13.76 25.68
C GLN A 284 4.87 -14.47 25.18
N VAL A 285 5.89 -13.70 24.77
CA VAL A 285 7.15 -14.19 24.22
C VAL A 285 8.29 -13.65 25.11
N PRO A 286 8.59 -14.32 26.25
CA PRO A 286 9.41 -13.74 27.31
C PRO A 286 10.85 -13.39 26.90
N ASP A 287 11.36 -14.04 25.86
CA ASP A 287 12.69 -13.81 25.29
C ASP A 287 12.70 -12.80 24.13
N PHE A 288 11.57 -12.14 23.85
CA PHE A 288 11.48 -11.13 22.81
C PHE A 288 12.33 -9.90 23.16
N LYS A 289 13.38 -9.68 22.36
CA LYS A 289 14.27 -8.54 22.48
C LYS A 289 14.64 -8.07 21.09
N PHE A 290 14.04 -6.96 20.66
CA PHE A 290 14.29 -6.38 19.35
C PHE A 290 14.47 -4.87 19.50
N ASP A 291 15.48 -4.35 18.81
CA ASP A 291 15.72 -2.93 18.66
C ASP A 291 15.03 -2.46 17.37
N PHE A 292 13.96 -1.68 17.52
CA PHE A 292 13.18 -1.21 16.37
C PHE A 292 13.87 -0.07 15.62
N ASP A 293 14.81 0.64 16.22
CA ASP A 293 15.47 1.80 15.61
C ASP A 293 16.80 1.44 14.95
N ASN A 294 17.31 0.22 15.18
CA ASN A 294 18.51 -0.28 14.54
C ASN A 294 18.24 -0.73 13.10
N ASP A 295 18.79 0.00 12.14
CA ASP A 295 18.67 -0.24 10.70
C ASP A 295 19.63 -1.32 10.16
N GLY A 296 20.03 -2.29 11.00
CA GLY A 296 20.96 -3.39 10.70
C GLY A 296 20.57 -4.33 9.53
N SER A 297 19.66 -3.93 8.67
CA SER A 297 19.25 -4.64 7.47
C SER A 297 19.14 -3.70 6.28
N PRO A 298 20.21 -3.57 5.49
CA PRO A 298 20.03 -3.35 4.07
C PRO A 298 19.22 -4.53 3.50
N GLY A 299 19.45 -5.76 3.95
CA GLY A 299 18.98 -6.97 3.27
C GLY A 299 20.12 -7.57 2.45
N ALA A 300 19.90 -8.75 1.89
CA ALA A 300 20.85 -9.37 0.96
C ALA A 300 20.11 -9.64 -0.37
N PRO A 301 20.78 -9.60 -1.53
CA PRO A 301 22.08 -8.95 -1.75
C PRO A 301 21.98 -7.46 -1.43
N ARG A 302 23.04 -6.76 -1.02
CA ARG A 302 22.98 -5.29 -0.91
C ARG A 302 23.11 -4.67 -2.29
N TRP A 303 22.66 -3.43 -2.47
CA TRP A 303 22.96 -2.66 -3.70
C TRP A 303 24.46 -2.56 -4.02
N THR A 304 25.32 -2.64 -3.00
CA THR A 304 26.79 -2.71 -3.18
C THR A 304 27.29 -4.03 -3.73
N ASP A 305 26.44 -5.07 -3.71
CA ASP A 305 26.75 -6.45 -4.09
C ASP A 305 26.10 -6.83 -5.44
N VAL A 306 25.37 -5.90 -6.08
CA VAL A 306 24.89 -6.03 -7.45
C VAL A 306 25.77 -5.16 -8.35
N ASP A 307 26.65 -5.83 -9.08
CA ASP A 307 27.60 -5.24 -10.00
C ASP A 307 26.96 -4.31 -11.04
N VAL A 308 27.78 -3.33 -11.42
CA VAL A 308 27.73 -2.45 -12.60
C VAL A 308 27.55 -3.26 -13.90
#